data_AF-A0A409XA65-F1
#
_entry.id   AF-A0A409XA65-F1
#
_cell.length_a   1.000
_cell.length_b   1.000
_cell.length_c   1.000
_cell.angle_alpha   90.00
_cell.angle_beta   90.00
_cell.angle_gamma   90.00
#
_symmetry.space_group_name_H-M   'P 1'
#
loop_
_entity.id
_entity.type
_entity.pdbx_description
1 polymer ?
#
loop_
_entity_poly.entity_id
_entity_poly.type
_entity_poly.pdbx_seq_one_letter_code
_entity_poly.pdbx_strand_id
1 'polypeptide(L)'
;MASSSLATQISPAVSQFQNLNIVRGADNLSDDVLNTPAGPFLRSKIHAVPQGARVAHIDNLIHIISSNGTTIDTATFSKNTVGRPNIGAPSRRSAQFSEGYVVSPYWHNTDSSPVAFFSTTWSVPRIPETVDGQILYLFNSMEPDTFESVIQPVLQFGTTPAGGGNYWAIASWFVIGSDVYYTPLTQVLPGRSLTGVITLEKTMKDLDTNATSFSYNSVFEGFPISSLSMSSDLELKWLQESLEIHGPTGPTELPRGKTTMSSINIMNQDGLRPTVTWAPCNATGVTDNTDGFGCSIVVNSGHNGKIDIIYPLQ
;
A
#
# COMPACT_ATOMS: atom_id res chain seq x y z
N MET A 1 -10.15 -3.60 79.00
CA MET A 1 -10.84 -4.77 78.45
C MET A 1 -10.95 -4.55 76.94
N ALA A 2 -9.92 -5.00 76.20
CA ALA A 2 -9.93 -6.14 75.26
C ALA A 2 -10.70 -5.79 73.96
N SER A 3 -10.10 -5.49 72.80
CA SER A 3 -9.15 -6.20 71.91
C SER A 3 -9.67 -7.51 71.31
N SER A 4 -10.07 -7.47 70.02
CA SER A 4 -9.96 -8.52 68.99
C SER A 4 -10.46 -7.92 67.66
N SER A 5 -9.63 -7.58 66.66
CA SER A 5 -8.90 -8.44 65.71
C SER A 5 -9.80 -9.47 65.00
N LEU A 6 -10.09 -9.24 63.71
CA LEU A 6 -9.72 -10.18 62.65
C LEU A 6 -9.60 -9.44 61.31
N ALA A 7 -8.51 -9.73 60.61
CA ALA A 7 -8.06 -9.16 59.35
C ALA A 7 -8.56 -9.98 58.14
N THR A 8 -8.07 -9.58 56.95
CA THR A 8 -8.01 -10.32 55.65
C THR A 8 -9.26 -10.12 54.78
N GLN A 9 -9.23 -9.68 53.51
CA GLN A 9 -8.16 -9.57 52.51
C GLN A 9 -8.66 -8.59 51.42
N ILE A 10 -7.94 -7.50 51.12
CA ILE A 10 -8.12 -6.72 49.89
C ILE A 10 -6.89 -7.01 49.03
N SER A 11 -7.11 -7.67 47.90
CA SER A 11 -6.06 -8.08 46.97
C SER A 11 -5.44 -6.86 46.28
N PRO A 12 -4.11 -6.69 46.25
CA PRO A 12 -3.46 -5.61 45.52
C PRO A 12 -3.02 -6.12 44.14
N ALA A 13 -3.69 -5.67 43.07
CA ALA A 13 -3.11 -5.73 41.73
C ALA A 13 -2.51 -4.35 41.41
N VAL A 14 -1.28 -4.18 41.89
CA VAL A 14 -0.37 -3.10 41.55
C VAL A 14 0.12 -3.30 40.11
N SER A 15 0.08 -2.21 39.34
CA SER A 15 0.99 -1.85 38.24
C SER A 15 1.62 -2.98 37.41
N GLN A 16 1.11 -3.18 36.20
CA GLN A 16 1.88 -3.75 35.08
C GLN A 16 1.69 -2.89 33.82
N PHE A 17 2.09 -1.63 33.90
CA PHE A 17 2.48 -0.86 32.72
C PHE A 17 3.92 -0.42 32.93
N GLN A 18 4.87 -1.31 32.65
CA GLN A 18 6.23 -0.94 32.31
C GLN A 18 6.99 -2.15 31.74
N ASN A 19 7.74 -1.87 30.67
CA ASN A 19 8.74 -2.72 30.02
C ASN A 19 8.23 -3.66 28.92
N LEU A 20 7.68 -3.08 27.84
CA LEU A 20 8.01 -3.59 26.51
C LEU A 20 9.48 -3.26 26.26
N ASN A 21 10.34 -4.15 26.72
CA ASN A 21 11.74 -4.21 26.34
C ASN A 21 11.80 -4.44 24.83
N ILE A 22 11.91 -3.36 24.06
CA ILE A 22 12.44 -3.41 22.68
C ILE A 22 13.94 -3.69 22.82
N VAL A 23 14.26 -4.93 23.17
CA VAL A 23 15.60 -5.47 22.95
C VAL A 23 15.64 -5.78 21.47
N ARG A 24 16.45 -5.01 20.72
CA ARG A 24 16.99 -5.47 19.43
C ARG A 24 17.69 -6.79 19.72
N GLY A 25 17.00 -7.89 19.49
CA GLY A 25 17.63 -9.19 19.32
C GLY A 25 18.50 -9.06 18.09
N ALA A 26 19.80 -8.88 18.30
CA ALA A 26 20.81 -9.17 17.30
C ALA A 26 20.88 -10.70 17.16
N ASP A 27 19.83 -11.28 16.60
CA ASP A 27 19.87 -12.66 16.13
C ASP A 27 20.38 -12.60 14.69
N ASN A 28 21.54 -13.23 14.47
CA ASN A 28 22.08 -13.57 13.15
C ASN A 28 21.18 -14.62 12.45
N LEU A 29 19.91 -14.29 12.28
CA LEU A 29 19.03 -14.92 11.30
C LEU A 29 19.24 -14.14 10.00
N SER A 30 19.38 -14.84 8.87
CA SER A 30 19.29 -14.20 7.56
C SER A 30 18.04 -13.32 7.55
N ASP A 31 18.20 -12.05 7.18
CA ASP A 31 17.08 -11.13 7.09
C ASP A 31 16.11 -11.65 6.00
N ASP A 32 14.98 -12.20 6.43
CA ASP A 32 14.01 -12.83 5.54
C ASP A 32 13.52 -11.84 4.48
N VAL A 33 13.34 -12.31 3.25
CA VAL A 33 12.66 -11.55 2.21
C VAL A 33 11.17 -11.81 2.31
N LEU A 34 10.36 -10.74 2.40
CA LEU A 34 8.91 -10.80 2.48
C LEU A 34 8.26 -10.02 1.33
N ASN A 35 7.13 -10.53 0.84
CA ASN A 35 6.39 -9.91 -0.25
C ASN A 35 5.47 -8.81 0.25
N THR A 36 5.60 -7.63 -0.35
CA THR A 36 4.84 -6.40 -0.07
C THR A 36 4.03 -6.01 -1.33
N PRO A 37 3.12 -5.01 -1.30
CA PRO A 37 2.42 -4.49 -2.50
C PRO A 37 3.33 -3.64 -3.41
N ALA A 38 4.62 -3.92 -3.40
CA ALA A 38 5.63 -3.37 -4.29
C ALA A 38 6.77 -4.39 -4.52
N GLY A 39 6.47 -5.67 -4.39
CA GLY A 39 7.42 -6.77 -4.50
C GLY A 39 8.16 -7.13 -3.21
N PRO A 40 9.23 -7.93 -3.32
CA PRO A 40 9.98 -8.45 -2.18
C PRO A 40 10.88 -7.41 -1.51
N PHE A 41 10.81 -7.33 -0.18
CA PHE A 41 11.70 -6.52 0.66
C PHE A 41 12.26 -7.33 1.82
N LEU A 42 13.45 -6.95 2.30
CA LEU A 42 14.01 -7.47 3.53
C LEU A 42 13.11 -7.12 4.72
N ARG A 43 12.91 -8.05 5.65
CA ARG A 43 12.09 -7.85 6.86
C ARG A 43 12.56 -6.64 7.66
N SER A 44 13.87 -6.41 7.78
CA SER A 44 14.43 -5.25 8.48
C SER A 44 14.09 -3.89 7.84
N LYS A 45 13.56 -3.91 6.61
CA LYS A 45 13.19 -2.75 5.81
C LYS A 45 11.69 -2.48 5.76
N ILE A 46 10.91 -3.23 6.54
CA ILE A 46 9.45 -3.14 6.55
C ILE A 46 8.99 -2.66 7.93
N HIS A 47 8.42 -1.46 7.97
CA HIS A 47 8.18 -0.70 9.18
C HIS A 47 6.70 -0.44 9.40
N ALA A 48 6.20 -0.73 10.60
CA ALA A 48 4.86 -0.32 10.99
C ALA A 48 4.82 1.18 11.30
N VAL A 49 3.81 1.88 10.79
CA VAL A 49 3.51 3.28 11.12
C VAL A 49 2.36 3.31 12.11
N PRO A 50 2.60 3.71 13.38
CA PRO A 50 1.53 3.81 14.37
C PRO A 50 0.45 4.81 13.95
N GLN A 51 -0.78 4.58 14.41
CA GLN A 51 -1.89 5.49 14.10
C GLN A 51 -1.56 6.94 14.48
N GLY A 52 -1.75 7.85 13.53
CA GLY A 52 -1.48 9.28 13.70
C GLY A 52 0.00 9.67 13.57
N ALA A 53 0.91 8.72 13.37
CA ALA A 53 2.27 9.00 12.93
C ALA A 53 2.29 9.29 11.41
N ARG A 54 3.39 9.87 10.93
CA ARG A 54 3.65 10.16 9.52
C ARG A 54 5.07 9.78 9.14
N VAL A 55 5.29 9.55 7.84
CA VAL A 55 6.62 9.31 7.27
C VAL A 55 7.15 10.60 6.65
N ALA A 56 8.37 11.02 6.95
CA ALA A 56 8.96 12.23 6.37
C ALA A 56 10.32 11.93 5.76
N HIS A 57 10.44 12.09 4.45
CA HIS A 57 11.70 12.10 3.73
C HIS A 57 12.30 13.50 3.76
N ILE A 58 13.46 13.63 4.43
CA ILE A 58 14.19 14.89 4.59
C ILE A 58 15.65 14.60 4.27
N ASP A 59 16.16 15.25 3.23
CA ASP A 59 17.50 15.04 2.69
C ASP A 59 17.77 13.56 2.38
N ASN A 60 18.64 12.91 3.16
CA ASN A 60 18.99 11.49 2.99
C ASN A 60 18.47 10.61 4.14
N LEU A 61 17.44 11.09 4.86
CA LEU A 61 16.84 10.40 5.99
C LEU A 61 15.34 10.25 5.80
N ILE A 62 14.81 9.13 6.27
CA ILE A 62 13.39 8.86 6.36
C ILE A 62 13.04 8.74 7.84
N HIS A 63 12.16 9.61 8.32
CA HIS A 63 11.73 9.64 9.71
C HIS A 63 10.30 9.13 9.85
N ILE A 64 10.06 8.27 10.84
CA ILE A 64 8.70 8.03 11.35
C ILE A 64 8.47 9.02 12.47
N ILE A 65 7.54 9.95 12.32
CA ILE A 65 7.27 11.01 13.28
C ILE A 65 5.90 10.77 13.90
N SER A 66 5.84 10.66 15.22
CA SER A 66 4.60 10.45 15.97
C SER A 66 3.65 11.65 15.84
N SER A 67 2.41 11.46 16.32
CA SER A 67 1.39 12.52 16.37
C SER A 67 1.77 13.71 17.25
N ASN A 68 2.64 13.54 18.24
CA ASN A 68 3.13 14.63 19.09
C ASN A 68 4.41 15.31 18.55
N GLY A 69 4.90 14.87 17.39
CA GLY A 69 6.07 15.43 16.73
C GLY A 69 7.40 14.77 17.07
N THR A 70 7.44 13.78 17.97
CA THR A 70 8.69 13.04 18.27
C THR A 70 9.02 12.04 17.17
N THR A 71 10.29 11.98 16.77
CA THR A 71 10.79 10.91 15.90
C THR A 71 10.77 9.57 16.64
N ILE A 72 10.06 8.59 16.07
CA ILE A 72 9.95 7.21 16.54
C ILE A 72 11.10 6.38 15.99
N ASP A 73 11.38 6.53 14.69
CA ASP A 73 12.42 5.79 13.99
C ASP A 73 13.05 6.63 12.88
N THR A 74 14.23 6.22 12.43
CA THR A 74 14.96 6.85 11.34
C THR A 74 15.72 5.82 10.51
N ALA A 75 15.47 5.82 9.21
CA ALA A 75 16.22 5.05 8.22
C ALA A 75 17.05 5.98 7.34
N THR A 76 18.17 5.48 6.82
CA THR A 76 18.92 6.18 5.77
C THR A 76 18.26 5.91 4.44
N PHE A 77 17.95 6.99 3.71
CA PHE A 77 17.52 6.86 2.33
C PHE A 77 18.65 6.25 1.52
N SER A 78 18.34 5.13 0.88
CA SER A 78 19.18 4.52 -0.14
C SER A 78 18.33 4.43 -1.38
N LYS A 79 18.70 5.22 -2.40
CA LYS A 79 18.02 5.20 -3.69
C LYS A 79 18.03 3.77 -4.20
N ASN A 80 16.84 3.20 -4.22
CA ASN A 80 16.52 1.99 -4.92
C ASN A 80 15.32 2.41 -5.76
N THR A 81 15.37 2.17 -7.06
CA THR A 81 14.13 2.17 -7.83
C THR A 81 13.27 1.12 -7.14
N VAL A 82 12.09 1.51 -6.62
CA VAL A 82 11.08 0.53 -6.25
C VAL A 82 11.06 -0.39 -7.43
N GLY A 83 11.33 -1.67 -7.21
CA GLY A 83 11.41 -2.60 -8.30
C GLY A 83 10.09 -2.51 -9.03
N ARG A 84 10.01 -1.74 -10.12
CA ARG A 84 9.47 -2.29 -11.33
C ARG A 84 10.27 -3.59 -11.40
N PRO A 85 9.67 -4.78 -11.16
CA PRO A 85 10.24 -5.92 -11.85
C PRO A 85 10.49 -5.40 -13.24
N ASN A 86 11.72 -5.57 -13.75
CA ASN A 86 11.99 -5.31 -15.16
C ASN A 86 10.68 -5.60 -15.89
N ILE A 87 10.11 -4.65 -16.62
CA ILE A 87 8.96 -4.95 -17.51
C ILE A 87 9.50 -5.82 -18.67
N GLY A 88 10.37 -6.77 -18.35
CA GLY A 88 10.77 -7.93 -19.09
C GLY A 88 9.97 -9.08 -18.51
N ALA A 89 9.71 -10.04 -19.38
CA ALA A 89 8.77 -11.13 -19.17
C ALA A 89 8.85 -11.73 -17.76
N PRO A 90 7.70 -12.08 -17.17
CA PRO A 90 7.65 -12.65 -15.84
C PRO A 90 8.61 -13.83 -15.68
N SER A 91 9.28 -13.91 -14.53
CA SER A 91 10.17 -15.02 -14.21
C SER A 91 9.34 -16.27 -13.93
N ARG A 92 9.06 -17.03 -14.99
CA ARG A 92 8.39 -18.34 -14.89
C ARG A 92 9.20 -19.29 -14.01
N ARG A 93 8.61 -19.73 -12.89
CA ARG A 93 8.85 -21.08 -12.39
C ARG A 93 7.89 -22.00 -13.14
N SER A 94 8.41 -22.98 -13.88
CA SER A 94 7.59 -23.83 -14.74
C SER A 94 6.51 -24.53 -13.90
N ALA A 95 5.24 -24.18 -14.13
CA ALA A 95 3.99 -24.58 -13.45
C ALA A 95 3.38 -23.60 -12.43
N GLN A 96 3.92 -22.40 -12.25
CA GLN A 96 3.34 -21.37 -11.37
C GLN A 96 2.99 -20.11 -12.16
N PHE A 97 2.02 -19.32 -11.67
CA PHE A 97 1.77 -18.01 -12.23
C PHE A 97 2.97 -17.09 -12.04
N SER A 98 3.08 -16.10 -12.92
CA SER A 98 3.94 -14.94 -12.76
C SER A 98 3.66 -14.23 -11.44
N GLU A 99 4.72 -13.88 -10.71
CA GLU A 99 4.64 -13.11 -9.47
C GLU A 99 4.86 -11.61 -9.71
N GLY A 100 4.34 -10.79 -8.80
CA GLY A 100 4.39 -9.34 -8.89
C GLY A 100 3.15 -8.74 -9.57
N TYR A 101 3.32 -7.58 -10.21
CA TYR A 101 2.26 -6.86 -10.91
C TYR A 101 1.79 -7.65 -12.13
N VAL A 102 0.60 -8.26 -12.03
CA VAL A 102 -0.01 -9.05 -13.12
C VAL A 102 -1.07 -8.28 -13.89
N VAL A 103 -1.55 -7.16 -13.35
CA VAL A 103 -2.37 -6.15 -14.03
C VAL A 103 -2.03 -4.78 -13.44
N SER A 104 -1.69 -3.79 -14.27
CA SER A 104 -1.45 -2.40 -13.81
C SER A 104 -1.59 -1.37 -14.95
N PRO A 105 -2.80 -1.14 -15.50
CA PRO A 105 -3.04 0.02 -16.35
C PRO A 105 -2.68 1.31 -15.61
N TYR A 106 -2.15 2.27 -16.36
CA TYR A 106 -1.60 3.50 -15.81
C TYR A 106 -1.99 4.73 -16.61
N TRP A 107 -1.87 5.88 -15.99
CA TRP A 107 -1.86 7.18 -16.63
C TRP A 107 -0.75 8.04 -16.03
N HIS A 108 -0.14 8.89 -16.86
CA HIS A 108 0.94 9.78 -16.45
C HIS A 108 0.47 11.23 -16.56
N ASN A 109 0.54 11.97 -15.46
CA ASN A 109 0.22 13.39 -15.44
C ASN A 109 1.30 14.20 -16.15
N THR A 110 0.95 14.81 -17.28
CA THR A 110 1.82 15.73 -18.02
C THR A 110 1.45 17.20 -17.82
N ASP A 111 0.42 17.49 -17.02
CA ASP A 111 0.01 18.86 -16.73
C ASP A 111 1.03 19.56 -15.82
N SER A 112 1.05 20.89 -15.82
CA SER A 112 1.92 21.67 -14.93
C SER A 112 1.45 21.72 -13.48
N SER A 113 0.22 21.28 -13.21
CA SER A 113 -0.40 21.26 -11.89
C SER A 113 -0.30 19.85 -11.31
N PRO A 114 0.23 19.66 -10.09
CA PRO A 114 0.31 18.35 -9.46
C PRO A 114 -1.07 17.72 -9.28
N VAL A 115 -1.15 16.39 -9.33
CA VAL A 115 -2.37 15.67 -8.96
C VAL A 115 -2.60 15.85 -7.46
N ALA A 116 -3.75 16.41 -7.10
CA ALA A 116 -4.12 16.67 -5.71
C ALA A 116 -5.09 15.64 -5.12
N PHE A 117 -5.80 14.90 -5.97
CA PHE A 117 -6.74 13.89 -5.52
C PHE A 117 -6.80 12.75 -6.54
N PHE A 118 -6.70 11.53 -6.04
CA PHE A 118 -6.93 10.31 -6.80
C PHE A 118 -7.70 9.32 -5.94
N SER A 119 -8.91 8.95 -6.36
CA SER A 119 -9.71 7.93 -5.68
C SER A 119 -10.28 6.90 -6.64
N THR A 120 -10.45 5.69 -6.12
CA THR A 120 -11.07 4.58 -6.84
C THR A 120 -11.92 3.76 -5.88
N THR A 121 -13.10 3.34 -6.36
CA THR A 121 -14.04 2.48 -5.62
C THR A 121 -14.12 1.10 -6.24
N TRP A 122 -14.00 0.06 -5.42
CA TRP A 122 -14.21 -1.33 -5.84
C TRP A 122 -14.93 -2.14 -4.76
N SER A 123 -15.47 -3.30 -5.14
CA SER A 123 -16.02 -4.25 -4.18
C SER A 123 -14.94 -5.27 -3.79
N VAL A 124 -14.86 -5.60 -2.50
CA VAL A 124 -13.97 -6.67 -2.01
C VAL A 124 -14.30 -7.96 -2.75
N PRO A 125 -13.34 -8.61 -3.42
CA PRO A 125 -13.60 -9.83 -4.17
C PRO A 125 -14.09 -10.97 -3.27
N ARG A 126 -14.67 -12.01 -3.86
CA ARG A 126 -14.87 -13.28 -3.14
C ARG A 126 -13.51 -13.83 -2.73
N ILE A 127 -13.47 -14.53 -1.60
CA ILE A 127 -12.27 -15.30 -1.25
C ILE A 127 -12.00 -16.36 -2.33
N PRO A 128 -10.73 -16.72 -2.58
CA PRO A 128 -10.36 -17.84 -3.43
C PRO A 128 -11.06 -19.16 -3.04
N GLU A 129 -11.22 -20.06 -4.01
CA GLU A 129 -11.80 -21.39 -3.76
C GLU A 129 -10.83 -22.29 -3.00
N THR A 130 -9.55 -22.17 -3.31
CA THR A 130 -8.43 -22.84 -2.63
C THR A 130 -7.58 -21.79 -1.94
N VAL A 131 -7.16 -22.06 -0.70
CA VAL A 131 -6.24 -21.19 0.04
C VAL A 131 -5.01 -21.99 0.44
N ASP A 132 -3.88 -21.63 -0.16
CA ASP A 132 -2.58 -22.28 0.03
C ASP A 132 -1.44 -21.24 0.06
N GLY A 133 -1.54 -20.29 1.00
CA GLY A 133 -0.46 -19.33 1.25
C GLY A 133 -0.30 -18.22 0.22
N GLN A 134 -1.22 -18.09 -0.74
CA GLN A 134 -1.18 -16.99 -1.70
C GLN A 134 -1.38 -15.62 -1.04
N ILE A 135 -0.70 -14.63 -1.61
CA ILE A 135 -0.87 -13.23 -1.26
C ILE A 135 -1.41 -12.49 -2.48
N LEU A 136 -2.44 -11.68 -2.27
CA LEU A 136 -3.03 -10.83 -3.29
C LEU A 136 -3.06 -9.40 -2.78
N TYR A 137 -2.66 -8.45 -3.61
CA TYR A 137 -2.75 -7.02 -3.36
C TYR A 137 -3.55 -6.35 -4.48
N LEU A 138 -4.59 -5.61 -4.12
CA LEU A 138 -5.43 -4.85 -5.03
C LEU A 138 -5.50 -3.40 -4.56
N PHE A 139 -5.11 -2.46 -5.42
CA PHE A 139 -4.94 -1.06 -5.02
C PHE A 139 -4.95 -0.09 -6.19
N ASN A 140 -5.23 1.18 -5.88
CA ASN A 140 -4.81 2.31 -6.72
C ASN A 140 -3.49 2.88 -6.16
N SER A 141 -2.61 3.42 -6.99
CA SER A 141 -1.29 3.95 -6.52
C SER A 141 -0.86 5.24 -7.21
N MET A 142 0.07 5.95 -6.57
CA MET A 142 0.78 7.09 -7.16
C MET A 142 2.31 6.95 -7.01
N GLU A 143 3.06 7.25 -8.09
CA GLU A 143 4.52 7.14 -8.16
C GLU A 143 5.15 8.40 -8.80
N PRO A 144 6.40 8.77 -8.45
CA PRO A 144 7.13 9.82 -9.15
C PRO A 144 7.77 9.29 -10.45
N ASP A 145 8.24 10.19 -11.31
CA ASP A 145 8.96 9.84 -12.54
C ASP A 145 10.22 8.99 -12.30
N THR A 146 10.80 9.09 -11.11
CA THR A 146 11.98 8.33 -10.70
C THR A 146 11.66 6.91 -10.26
N PHE A 147 10.38 6.59 -10.03
CA PHE A 147 9.89 5.30 -9.51
C PHE A 147 10.58 4.84 -8.20
N GLU A 148 11.11 5.78 -7.42
CA GLU A 148 11.76 5.46 -6.14
C GLU A 148 10.80 5.56 -4.94
N SER A 149 9.53 5.89 -5.18
CA SER A 149 8.49 5.82 -4.17
C SER A 149 7.15 5.41 -4.75
N VAL A 150 6.29 4.81 -3.93
CA VAL A 150 4.90 4.53 -4.27
C VAL A 150 4.03 4.65 -3.03
N ILE A 151 2.87 5.30 -3.16
CA ILE A 151 1.86 5.39 -2.08
C ILE A 151 0.56 4.73 -2.51
N GLN A 152 -0.04 3.92 -1.65
CA GLN A 152 -1.09 2.96 -2.03
C GLN A 152 -2.06 2.69 -0.87
N PRO A 153 -3.38 2.91 -1.00
CA PRO A 153 -4.37 2.22 -0.18
C PRO A 153 -4.58 0.81 -0.72
N VAL A 154 -4.24 -0.20 0.09
CA VAL A 154 -4.18 -1.60 -0.36
C VAL A 154 -5.23 -2.47 0.31
N LEU A 155 -6.00 -3.19 -0.53
CA LEU A 155 -6.77 -4.35 -0.13
C LEU A 155 -5.89 -5.59 -0.31
N GLN A 156 -5.65 -6.33 0.77
CA GLN A 156 -4.80 -7.52 0.78
C GLN A 156 -5.54 -8.79 1.21
N PHE A 157 -5.15 -9.92 0.64
CA PHE A 157 -5.51 -11.27 1.08
C PHE A 157 -4.24 -12.06 1.38
N GLY A 158 -4.30 -12.96 2.36
CA GLY A 158 -3.17 -13.79 2.77
C GLY A 158 -2.39 -13.21 3.96
N THR A 159 -1.33 -13.91 4.35
CA THR A 159 -0.43 -13.51 5.43
C THR A 159 0.68 -12.62 4.85
N THR A 160 0.67 -11.34 5.19
CA THR A 160 1.64 -10.34 4.71
C THR A 160 2.47 -9.77 5.86
N PRO A 161 3.49 -8.94 5.61
CA PRO A 161 4.22 -8.25 6.67
C PRO A 161 3.35 -7.40 7.59
N ALA A 162 2.21 -6.88 7.09
CA ALA A 162 1.26 -6.13 7.90
C ALA A 162 0.36 -7.03 8.79
N GLY A 163 0.47 -8.34 8.65
CA GLY A 163 -0.42 -9.35 9.24
C GLY A 163 -1.39 -9.93 8.19
N GLY A 164 -2.54 -10.42 8.66
CA GLY A 164 -3.56 -10.99 7.78
C GLY A 164 -3.79 -12.49 8.02
N GLY A 165 -4.16 -13.19 6.96
CA GLY A 165 -4.52 -14.60 6.98
C GLY A 165 -5.48 -14.91 5.83
N ASN A 166 -6.30 -15.96 5.99
CA ASN A 166 -7.24 -16.42 4.97
C ASN A 166 -8.50 -15.51 4.90
N TYR A 167 -8.31 -14.20 4.86
CA TYR A 167 -9.34 -13.17 4.82
C TYR A 167 -8.82 -11.90 4.14
N TRP A 168 -9.75 -11.04 3.70
CA TRP A 168 -9.42 -9.72 3.16
C TRP A 168 -9.21 -8.70 4.27
N ALA A 169 -8.18 -7.89 4.16
CA ALA A 169 -7.89 -6.77 5.05
C ALA A 169 -7.39 -5.56 4.27
N ILE A 170 -7.54 -4.37 4.86
CA ILE A 170 -7.04 -3.11 4.29
C ILE A 170 -5.94 -2.51 5.16
N ALA A 171 -4.95 -1.92 4.50
CA ALA A 171 -3.94 -1.03 5.08
C ALA A 171 -3.43 -0.08 3.97
N SER A 172 -2.90 1.07 4.36
CA SER A 172 -2.14 1.91 3.43
C SER A 172 -0.66 1.61 3.54
N TRP A 173 0.01 1.65 2.40
CA TRP A 173 1.42 1.36 2.22
C TRP A 173 2.12 2.54 1.55
N PHE A 174 3.36 2.78 1.96
CA PHE A 174 4.25 3.74 1.35
C PHE A 174 5.63 3.12 1.22
N VAL A 175 6.19 3.17 0.03
CA VAL A 175 7.55 2.73 -0.25
C VAL A 175 8.37 3.94 -0.61
N ILE A 176 9.59 4.04 -0.10
CA ILE A 176 10.56 5.02 -0.54
C ILE A 176 11.99 4.47 -0.44
N GLY A 177 12.70 4.48 -1.57
CA GLY A 177 14.00 3.87 -1.70
C GLY A 177 13.94 2.38 -1.35
N SER A 178 14.67 1.99 -0.31
CA SER A 178 14.80 0.59 0.11
C SER A 178 13.89 0.22 1.29
N ASP A 179 13.01 1.11 1.73
CA ASP A 179 12.21 0.94 2.94
C ASP A 179 10.70 1.03 2.63
N VAL A 180 9.92 0.24 3.35
CA VAL A 180 8.47 0.08 3.20
C VAL A 180 7.79 0.39 4.53
N TYR A 181 6.69 1.13 4.47
CA TYR A 181 5.94 1.62 5.61
C TYR A 181 4.47 1.23 5.46
N TYR A 182 3.83 0.76 6.52
CA TYR A 182 2.43 0.33 6.47
C TYR A 182 1.64 0.70 7.71
N THR A 183 0.33 0.92 7.55
CA THR A 183 -0.60 1.17 8.66
C THR A 183 -1.11 -0.13 9.29
N PRO A 184 -1.71 -0.10 10.49
CA PRO A 184 -2.41 -1.26 11.04
C PRO A 184 -3.50 -1.79 10.09
N LEU A 185 -3.70 -3.11 10.08
CA LEU A 185 -4.73 -3.75 9.27
C LEU A 185 -6.13 -3.60 9.85
N THR A 186 -7.11 -3.49 8.96
CA THR A 186 -8.53 -3.69 9.28
C THR A 186 -9.11 -4.80 8.42
N GLN A 187 -9.64 -5.85 9.03
CA GLN A 187 -10.33 -6.91 8.30
C GLN A 187 -11.64 -6.38 7.66
N VAL A 188 -11.90 -6.80 6.43
CA VAL A 188 -13.10 -6.45 5.66
C VAL A 188 -13.76 -7.70 5.08
N LEU A 189 -15.06 -7.60 4.78
CA LEU A 189 -15.85 -8.71 4.26
C LEU A 189 -15.92 -8.68 2.73
N PRO A 190 -15.94 -9.85 2.06
CA PRO A 190 -16.28 -9.95 0.64
C PRO A 190 -17.57 -9.20 0.29
N GLY A 191 -17.59 -8.55 -0.87
CA GLY A 191 -18.72 -7.76 -1.35
C GLY A 191 -18.87 -6.37 -0.73
N ARG A 192 -18.09 -6.03 0.31
CA ARG A 192 -18.06 -4.65 0.83
C ARG A 192 -17.51 -3.71 -0.24
N SER A 193 -18.16 -2.57 -0.46
CA SER A 193 -17.61 -1.49 -1.27
C SER A 193 -16.56 -0.72 -0.46
N LEU A 194 -15.41 -0.47 -1.06
CA LEU A 194 -14.29 0.28 -0.51
C LEU A 194 -13.90 1.38 -1.50
N THR A 195 -13.48 2.53 -0.96
CA THR A 195 -12.89 3.62 -1.75
C THR A 195 -11.49 3.89 -1.23
N GLY A 196 -10.47 3.58 -2.04
CA GLY A 196 -9.10 4.00 -1.79
C GLY A 196 -8.93 5.45 -2.23
N VAL A 197 -8.27 6.27 -1.41
CA VAL A 197 -8.08 7.70 -1.64
C VAL A 197 -6.62 8.06 -1.40
N ILE A 198 -6.03 8.79 -2.35
CA ILE A 198 -4.75 9.47 -2.21
C ILE A 198 -4.98 10.97 -2.41
N THR A 199 -4.54 11.80 -1.46
CA THR A 199 -4.72 13.26 -1.50
C THR A 199 -3.39 13.97 -1.29
N LEU A 200 -3.10 15.01 -2.08
CA LEU A 200 -2.04 15.97 -1.80
C LEU A 200 -2.53 16.94 -0.72
N GLU A 201 -1.98 16.81 0.48
CA GLU A 201 -2.35 17.66 1.62
C GLU A 201 -1.63 19.02 1.56
N LYS A 202 -0.39 19.04 1.05
CA LYS A 202 0.44 20.24 1.05
C LYS A 202 1.46 20.24 -0.07
N THR A 203 1.66 21.41 -0.67
CA THR A 203 2.86 21.74 -1.46
C THR A 203 3.58 22.87 -0.74
N MET A 204 4.85 22.69 -0.41
CA MET A 204 5.68 23.72 0.21
C MET A 204 6.83 24.06 -0.72
N LYS A 205 7.05 25.35 -0.93
CA LYS A 205 8.20 25.86 -1.65
C LYS A 205 9.15 26.50 -0.67
N ASP A 206 10.37 25.99 -0.61
CA ASP A 206 11.48 26.64 0.08
C ASP A 206 11.91 27.85 -0.76
N LEU A 207 11.90 29.05 -0.16
CA LEU A 207 12.22 30.29 -0.84
C LEU A 207 13.73 30.51 -1.02
N ASP A 208 14.54 29.87 -0.18
CA ASP A 208 16.00 30.01 -0.20
C ASP A 208 16.62 29.04 -1.20
N THR A 209 16.14 27.79 -1.22
CA THR A 209 16.66 26.74 -2.13
C THR A 209 15.84 26.60 -3.42
N ASN A 210 14.66 27.23 -3.48
CA ASN A 210 13.66 27.01 -4.54
C ASN A 210 13.20 25.55 -4.65
N ALA A 211 13.51 24.70 -3.67
CA ALA A 211 13.06 23.32 -3.60
C ALA A 211 11.56 23.24 -3.31
N THR A 212 10.90 22.23 -3.85
CA THR A 212 9.48 21.97 -3.58
C THR A 212 9.34 20.64 -2.88
N SER A 213 8.52 20.59 -1.84
CA SER A 213 8.13 19.36 -1.17
C SER A 213 6.62 19.18 -1.22
N PHE A 214 6.22 17.91 -1.24
CA PHE A 214 4.85 17.45 -1.36
C PHE A 214 4.52 16.61 -0.14
N SER A 215 3.30 16.75 0.37
CA SER A 215 2.78 15.90 1.44
C SER A 215 1.52 15.21 0.94
N TYR A 216 1.50 13.90 0.97
CA TYR A 216 0.38 13.08 0.53
C TYR A 216 -0.19 12.28 1.70
N ASN A 217 -1.48 11.95 1.62
CA ASN A 217 -2.13 11.00 2.51
C ASN A 217 -2.82 9.92 1.69
N SER A 218 -2.63 8.67 2.09
CA SER A 218 -3.33 7.50 1.57
C SER A 218 -4.26 6.94 2.64
N VAL A 219 -5.50 6.66 2.29
CA VAL A 219 -6.51 6.17 3.23
C VAL A 219 -7.64 5.43 2.51
N PHE A 220 -8.34 4.54 3.21
CA PHE A 220 -9.65 4.05 2.79
C PHE A 220 -10.75 4.89 3.43
N GLU A 221 -11.69 5.39 2.62
CA GLU A 221 -12.81 6.19 3.11
C GLU A 221 -13.61 5.41 4.17
N GLY A 222 -13.87 6.07 5.31
CA GLY A 222 -14.54 5.44 6.46
C GLY A 222 -13.65 4.58 7.36
N PHE A 223 -12.34 4.49 7.08
CA PHE A 223 -11.37 3.71 7.85
C PHE A 223 -10.14 4.54 8.23
N PRO A 224 -10.25 5.48 9.18
CA PRO A 224 -9.15 6.38 9.54
C PRO A 224 -7.91 5.67 10.09
N ILE A 225 -8.04 4.43 10.58
CA ILE A 225 -6.91 3.61 11.03
C ILE A 225 -5.97 3.23 9.87
N SER A 226 -6.46 3.26 8.62
CA SER A 226 -5.64 3.03 7.43
C SER A 226 -4.99 4.31 6.90
N SER A 227 -5.06 5.44 7.60
CA SER A 227 -4.48 6.70 7.11
C SER A 227 -2.97 6.68 7.24
N LEU A 228 -2.27 6.93 6.13
CA LEU A 228 -0.82 7.07 6.06
C LEU A 228 -0.48 8.40 5.40
N SER A 229 0.02 9.34 6.20
CA SER A 229 0.59 10.59 5.71
C SER A 229 2.10 10.44 5.45
N MET A 230 2.56 10.96 4.32
CA MET A 230 3.96 11.03 3.96
C MET A 230 4.35 12.40 3.41
N SER A 231 5.63 12.78 3.51
CA SER A 231 6.18 13.96 2.84
C SER A 231 7.52 13.67 2.19
N SER A 232 7.76 14.21 0.99
CA SER A 232 9.02 14.12 0.25
C SER A 232 9.19 15.29 -0.72
N ASP A 233 10.33 15.36 -1.38
CA ASP A 233 10.64 16.24 -2.52
C ASP A 233 10.17 15.65 -3.87
N LEU A 234 9.48 14.50 -3.86
CA LEU A 234 9.07 13.78 -5.05
C LEU A 234 7.61 14.09 -5.39
N GLU A 235 7.38 14.72 -6.53
CA GLU A 235 6.03 14.86 -7.10
C GLU A 235 5.57 13.51 -7.66
N LEU A 236 4.40 13.04 -7.24
CA LEU A 236 3.82 11.80 -7.74
C LEU A 236 2.94 12.08 -8.98
N LYS A 237 3.29 11.47 -10.11
CA LYS A 237 2.71 11.75 -11.43
C LYS A 237 2.14 10.54 -12.15
N TRP A 238 2.60 9.34 -11.83
CA TRP A 238 2.10 8.10 -12.39
C TRP A 238 0.98 7.58 -11.50
N LEU A 239 -0.21 7.36 -12.07
CA LEU A 239 -1.38 6.83 -11.39
C LEU A 239 -1.69 5.46 -11.97
N GLN A 240 -1.97 4.48 -11.11
CA GLN A 240 -2.22 3.09 -11.53
C GLN A 240 -3.41 2.47 -10.80
N GLU A 241 -4.00 1.47 -11.45
CA GLU A 241 -4.93 0.50 -10.85
C GLU A 241 -4.30 -0.88 -10.94
N SER A 242 -3.98 -1.53 -9.82
CA SER A 242 -3.07 -2.67 -9.81
C SER A 242 -3.62 -3.90 -9.12
N LEU A 243 -3.31 -5.06 -9.69
CA LEU A 243 -3.32 -6.37 -9.04
C LEU A 243 -1.88 -6.90 -9.01
N GLU A 244 -1.41 -7.19 -7.80
CA GLU A 244 -0.13 -7.86 -7.56
C GLU A 244 -0.37 -9.17 -6.80
N ILE A 245 0.34 -10.23 -7.18
CA ILE A 245 0.18 -11.56 -6.59
C ILE A 245 1.52 -12.19 -6.23
N HIS A 246 1.52 -13.05 -5.20
CA HIS A 246 2.68 -13.85 -4.81
C HIS A 246 2.24 -15.22 -4.31
N GLY A 247 2.78 -16.28 -4.89
CA GLY A 247 2.47 -17.66 -4.48
C GLY A 247 1.36 -18.40 -5.23
N PRO A 248 0.32 -17.79 -5.86
CA PRO A 248 -0.66 -18.56 -6.61
C PRO A 248 -0.05 -19.51 -7.64
N THR A 249 -0.44 -20.77 -7.58
CA THR A 249 -0.04 -21.84 -8.51
C THR A 249 -1.13 -22.15 -9.54
N GLY A 250 -2.36 -21.68 -9.33
CA GLY A 250 -3.43 -21.84 -10.30
C GLY A 250 -4.68 -20.97 -10.06
N PRO A 251 -5.64 -20.98 -11.00
CA PRO A 251 -6.79 -20.07 -10.99
C PRO A 251 -7.70 -20.18 -9.76
N THR A 252 -7.79 -21.34 -9.12
CA THR A 252 -8.66 -21.56 -7.95
C THR A 252 -8.15 -20.86 -6.69
N GLU A 253 -6.87 -20.46 -6.67
CA GLU A 253 -6.25 -19.65 -5.60
C GLU A 253 -6.46 -18.15 -5.80
N LEU A 254 -7.12 -17.75 -6.89
CA LEU A 254 -7.51 -16.37 -7.19
C LEU A 254 -9.03 -16.18 -7.02
N PRO A 255 -9.52 -14.94 -6.88
CA PRO A 255 -10.95 -14.66 -6.99
C PRO A 255 -11.48 -15.03 -8.38
N ARG A 256 -12.76 -15.43 -8.45
CA ARG A 256 -13.42 -15.71 -9.73
C ARG A 256 -13.92 -14.45 -10.41
N GLY A 257 -13.77 -14.39 -11.73
CA GLY A 257 -14.41 -13.39 -12.58
C GLY A 257 -13.58 -12.12 -12.70
N LYS A 258 -14.08 -11.01 -12.15
CA LYS A 258 -13.39 -9.72 -12.25
C LYS A 258 -13.61 -8.85 -11.02
N THR A 259 -12.69 -7.93 -10.80
CA THR A 259 -12.86 -6.80 -9.91
C THR A 259 -12.94 -5.52 -10.71
N THR A 260 -14.02 -4.78 -10.54
CA THR A 260 -14.21 -3.49 -11.21
C THR A 260 -13.67 -2.37 -10.31
N MET A 261 -12.62 -1.70 -10.79
CA MET A 261 -12.14 -0.41 -10.30
C MET A 261 -13.01 0.68 -10.94
N SER A 262 -13.84 1.34 -10.15
CA SER A 262 -14.89 2.27 -10.63
C SER A 262 -14.87 3.59 -9.89
N SER A 263 -15.69 4.54 -10.35
CA SER A 263 -15.74 5.90 -9.80
C SER A 263 -14.35 6.54 -9.74
N ILE A 264 -13.49 6.18 -10.69
CA ILE A 264 -12.12 6.68 -10.74
C ILE A 264 -12.20 8.19 -10.93
N ASN A 265 -11.60 8.92 -9.99
CA ASN A 265 -11.71 10.37 -9.93
C ASN A 265 -10.35 10.99 -9.63
N ILE A 266 -9.90 11.83 -10.56
CA ILE A 266 -8.60 12.52 -10.54
C ILE A 266 -8.87 14.03 -10.62
N MET A 267 -8.17 14.80 -9.79
CA MET A 267 -8.21 16.26 -9.79
C MET A 267 -6.80 16.80 -9.52
N ASN A 268 -6.43 17.85 -10.26
CA ASN A 268 -5.18 18.56 -10.07
C ASN A 268 -5.32 19.62 -8.95
N GLN A 269 -4.19 20.11 -8.46
CA GLN A 269 -4.11 21.07 -7.34
C GLN A 269 -4.77 22.42 -7.66
N ASP A 270 -4.90 22.78 -8.93
CA ASP A 270 -5.60 23.96 -9.41
C ASP A 270 -7.15 23.80 -9.44
N GLY A 271 -7.66 22.64 -9.00
CA GLY A 271 -9.07 22.30 -9.00
C GLY A 271 -9.61 21.84 -10.36
N LEU A 272 -8.76 21.79 -11.39
CA LEU A 272 -9.14 21.31 -12.71
C LEU A 272 -9.03 19.79 -12.78
N ARG A 273 -9.77 19.21 -13.73
CA ARG A 273 -9.70 17.78 -14.04
C ARG A 273 -8.74 17.59 -15.21
N PRO A 274 -7.67 16.80 -15.05
CA PRO A 274 -6.77 16.50 -16.17
C PRO A 274 -7.51 15.71 -17.26
N THR A 275 -7.03 15.82 -18.50
CA THR A 275 -7.47 14.91 -19.56
C THR A 275 -6.76 13.59 -19.39
N VAL A 276 -7.52 12.56 -19.00
CA VAL A 276 -6.97 11.23 -18.72
C VAL A 276 -7.31 10.28 -19.85
N THR A 277 -6.27 9.63 -20.37
CA THR A 277 -6.38 8.49 -21.27
C THR A 277 -5.49 7.39 -20.70
N TRP A 278 -6.11 6.39 -20.08
CA TRP A 278 -5.42 5.24 -19.53
C TRP A 278 -4.66 4.51 -20.64
N ALA A 279 -3.42 4.15 -20.35
CA ALA A 279 -2.63 3.32 -21.22
C ALA A 279 -3.37 1.99 -21.46
N PRO A 280 -3.46 1.51 -22.72
CA PRO A 280 -4.06 0.22 -23.00
C PRO A 280 -3.50 -0.87 -22.08
N CYS A 281 -4.34 -1.80 -21.65
CA CYS A 281 -3.95 -2.86 -20.72
C CYS A 281 -2.76 -3.71 -21.25
N ASN A 282 -2.53 -3.73 -22.56
CA ASN A 282 -1.43 -4.40 -23.23
C ASN A 282 -0.28 -3.47 -23.66
N ALA A 283 -0.33 -2.17 -23.35
CA ALA A 283 0.58 -1.16 -23.89
C ALA A 283 2.04 -1.32 -23.43
N THR A 284 2.26 -2.09 -22.37
CA THR A 284 3.57 -2.58 -21.90
C THR A 284 3.29 -3.89 -21.15
N GLY A 285 4.24 -4.82 -21.07
CA GLY A 285 4.09 -6.20 -20.53
C GLY A 285 3.71 -6.31 -19.05
N VAL A 286 2.61 -5.68 -18.67
CA VAL A 286 2.13 -5.41 -17.31
C VAL A 286 0.82 -6.15 -17.04
N THR A 287 0.04 -6.45 -18.09
CA THR A 287 -1.04 -7.44 -17.99
C THR A 287 -0.51 -8.80 -18.43
N ASP A 288 -0.49 -9.77 -17.52
CA ASP A 288 -0.07 -11.13 -17.84
C ASP A 288 -1.19 -11.93 -18.51
N ASN A 289 -1.38 -11.65 -19.80
CA ASN A 289 -2.31 -12.39 -20.64
C ASN A 289 -1.86 -13.85 -20.86
N THR A 290 -0.60 -14.18 -20.57
CA THR A 290 -0.08 -15.55 -20.74
C THR A 290 -0.69 -16.48 -19.71
N ASP A 291 -0.86 -15.97 -18.50
CA ASP A 291 -1.46 -16.70 -17.38
C ASP A 291 -2.98 -16.47 -17.27
N GLY A 292 -3.56 -15.77 -18.24
CA GLY A 292 -5.00 -15.54 -18.35
C GLY A 292 -5.51 -14.36 -17.54
N PHE A 293 -4.62 -13.54 -16.95
CA PHE A 293 -5.02 -12.25 -16.40
C PHE A 293 -5.41 -11.31 -17.54
N GLY A 294 -6.37 -10.44 -17.27
CA GLY A 294 -6.84 -9.47 -18.24
C GLY A 294 -7.14 -8.12 -17.62
N CYS A 295 -7.25 -7.13 -18.47
CA CYS A 295 -7.75 -5.81 -18.10
C CYS A 295 -8.61 -5.23 -19.21
N SER A 296 -9.61 -4.45 -18.83
CA SER A 296 -10.47 -3.72 -19.77
C SER A 296 -10.71 -2.30 -19.28
N ILE A 297 -10.37 -1.31 -20.10
CA ILE A 297 -10.72 0.09 -19.86
C ILE A 297 -12.17 0.29 -20.32
N VAL A 298 -13.10 0.26 -19.37
CA VAL A 298 -14.55 0.34 -19.65
C VAL A 298 -15.00 1.79 -19.85
N VAL A 299 -14.49 2.70 -19.04
CA VAL A 299 -14.68 4.15 -19.19
C VAL A 299 -13.30 4.80 -19.11
N ASN A 300 -12.78 5.21 -20.28
CA ASN A 300 -11.46 5.80 -20.40
C ASN A 300 -11.50 7.29 -20.00
N SER A 301 -11.54 7.55 -18.70
CA SER A 301 -11.67 8.88 -18.12
C SER A 301 -11.03 8.92 -16.73
N GLY A 302 -10.60 10.11 -16.33
CA GLY A 302 -10.18 10.43 -14.96
C GLY A 302 -11.33 10.95 -14.11
N HIS A 303 -12.53 11.03 -14.68
CA HIS A 303 -13.76 11.40 -13.98
C HIS A 303 -14.82 10.34 -14.24
N ASN A 304 -15.24 9.67 -13.16
CA ASN A 304 -16.08 8.46 -13.23
C ASN A 304 -15.49 7.39 -14.15
N GLY A 305 -14.15 7.29 -14.18
CA GLY A 305 -13.45 6.26 -14.92
C GLY A 305 -13.77 4.87 -14.40
N LYS A 306 -13.55 3.87 -15.25
CA LYS A 306 -13.80 2.47 -14.91
C LYS A 306 -12.84 1.55 -15.64
N ILE A 307 -12.21 0.68 -14.86
CA ILE A 307 -11.28 -0.35 -15.31
C ILE A 307 -11.71 -1.67 -14.69
N ASP A 308 -11.79 -2.73 -15.48
CA ASP A 308 -12.00 -4.09 -14.99
C ASP A 308 -10.66 -4.82 -14.94
N ILE A 309 -10.34 -5.39 -13.77
CA ILE A 309 -9.25 -6.36 -13.58
C ILE A 309 -9.87 -7.76 -13.67
N ILE A 310 -9.40 -8.59 -14.60
CA ILE A 310 -9.97 -9.88 -14.94
C ILE A 310 -9.02 -10.99 -14.46
N TYR A 311 -9.55 -11.93 -13.70
CA TYR A 311 -8.81 -13.09 -13.21
C TYR A 311 -8.83 -14.23 -14.24
N PRO A 312 -7.84 -15.14 -14.21
CA PRO A 312 -7.84 -16.35 -15.02
C PRO A 312 -9.10 -17.19 -14.82
N LEU A 313 -9.51 -17.92 -15.87
CA LEU A 313 -10.65 -18.83 -15.81
C LEU A 313 -10.35 -20.01 -14.88
N GLN A 314 -11.31 -20.34 -14.02
CA GLN A 314 -11.28 -21.49 -13.10
C GLN A 314 -11.98 -22.71 -13.71
#